data_AF-A0A4S3FYQ8-F1
#
_entry.id   AF-A0A4S3FYQ8-F1
#
_cell.length_a   1.000
_cell.length_b   1.000
_cell.length_c   1.000
_cell.angle_alpha   90.00
_cell.angle_beta   90.00
_cell.angle_gamma   90.00
#
_symmetry.space_group_name_H-M   'P 1'
#
loop_
_entity.id
_entity.type
_entity.pdbx_description
1 polymer ?
#
loop_
_entity_poly.entity_id
_entity_poly.type
_entity_poly.pdbx_seq_one_letter_code
_entity_poly.pdbx_strand_id
1 'polypeptide(L)'
;MKTLACVLLALQLAGLAPGAAASGAIEPTLLALEKQRSEAILRADIPTLRNLMDRYYRHVESRGRVRSKTELLTALERQDVRFVSYENESTEIQLLDGGKVAVIAGVFRSRQEGGKPFRGRYVRVWVREADGWKNTFHQGTEIRPANEPCNCK
;
A
#
# COMPACT_ATOMS: atom_id res chain seq x y z
N MET A 1 -23.41 62.77 -30.70
CA MET A 1 -24.08 61.49 -31.05
C MET A 1 -23.06 60.37 -30.83
N LYS A 2 -23.04 59.77 -29.63
CA LYS A 2 -23.59 58.45 -29.28
C LYS A 2 -22.90 57.26 -29.97
N THR A 3 -22.06 56.56 -29.18
CA THR A 3 -21.87 55.09 -29.06
C THR A 3 -21.47 54.28 -30.31
N LEU A 4 -20.61 53.26 -30.28
CA LEU A 4 -20.54 52.11 -29.38
C LEU A 4 -19.10 51.54 -29.34
N ALA A 5 -18.64 51.21 -28.13
CA ALA A 5 -17.57 50.26 -27.89
C ALA A 5 -18.14 48.84 -28.00
N CYS A 6 -17.51 47.95 -28.79
CA CYS A 6 -17.83 46.53 -28.81
C CYS A 6 -16.67 45.79 -28.14
N VAL A 7 -16.90 45.41 -26.88
CA VAL A 7 -15.99 44.62 -26.05
C VAL A 7 -15.95 43.20 -26.62
N LEU A 8 -14.80 42.79 -27.14
CA LEU A 8 -14.53 41.40 -27.51
C LEU A 8 -14.28 40.60 -26.22
N LEU A 9 -15.26 39.75 -25.91
CA LEU A 9 -15.29 38.82 -24.79
C LEU A 9 -14.21 37.74 -24.99
N ALA A 10 -13.12 37.79 -24.22
CA ALA A 10 -12.12 36.73 -24.19
C ALA A 10 -12.72 35.49 -23.50
N LEU A 11 -12.96 34.43 -24.27
CA LEU A 11 -13.39 33.14 -23.75
C LEU A 11 -12.20 32.47 -23.04
N GLN A 12 -12.09 32.65 -21.73
CA GLN A 12 -11.11 31.92 -20.91
C GLN A 12 -11.57 30.47 -20.79
N LEU A 13 -10.99 29.59 -21.60
CA LEU A 13 -11.00 28.15 -21.35
C LEU A 13 -10.18 27.90 -20.09
N ALA A 14 -10.87 27.81 -18.94
CA ALA A 14 -10.30 27.26 -17.73
C ALA A 14 -9.91 25.81 -18.00
N GLY A 15 -8.61 25.57 -18.23
CA GLY A 15 -8.05 24.23 -18.34
C GLY A 15 -8.28 23.48 -17.03
N LEU A 16 -9.25 22.57 -17.02
CA LEU A 16 -9.35 21.54 -16.00
C LEU A 16 -8.07 20.70 -16.07
N ALA A 17 -7.19 20.88 -15.09
CA ALA A 17 -6.04 20.01 -14.93
C ALA A 17 -6.53 18.55 -14.85
N PRO A 18 -6.11 17.64 -15.73
CA PRO A 18 -6.58 16.25 -15.76
C PRO A 18 -6.30 15.43 -14.48
N GLY A 19 -5.55 15.98 -13.52
CA GLY A 19 -5.04 15.25 -12.36
C GLY A 19 -6.06 15.00 -11.24
N ALA A 20 -7.00 15.93 -10.99
CA ALA A 20 -7.84 15.84 -9.79
C ALA A 20 -8.92 14.75 -9.88
N ALA A 21 -9.57 14.62 -11.04
CA ALA A 21 -10.62 13.62 -11.25
C ALA A 21 -10.06 12.18 -11.37
N ALA A 22 -8.85 12.03 -11.92
CA ALA A 22 -8.19 10.73 -12.03
C ALA A 22 -7.69 10.21 -10.67
N SER A 23 -7.20 11.10 -9.78
CA SER A 23 -6.76 10.73 -8.43
C SER A 23 -7.91 10.16 -7.58
N GLY A 24 -9.11 10.73 -7.70
CA GLY A 24 -10.28 10.34 -6.90
C GLY A 24 -10.74 8.89 -7.09
N ALA A 25 -10.46 8.27 -8.24
CA ALA A 25 -10.80 6.86 -8.49
C ALA A 25 -9.67 5.88 -8.12
N ILE A 26 -8.42 6.35 -8.05
CA ILE A 26 -7.24 5.51 -7.80
C ILE A 26 -7.15 5.15 -6.31
N GLU A 27 -7.35 6.12 -5.42
CA GLU A 27 -7.22 5.89 -3.97
C GLU A 27 -8.18 4.81 -3.43
N PRO A 28 -9.50 4.83 -3.73
CA PRO A 28 -10.41 3.75 -3.32
C PRO A 28 -9.99 2.38 -3.85
N THR A 29 -9.45 2.33 -5.07
CA THR A 29 -8.94 1.10 -5.69
C THR A 29 -7.74 0.55 -4.90
N LEU A 30 -6.78 1.39 -4.56
CA LEU A 30 -5.60 1.01 -3.77
C LEU A 30 -5.98 0.58 -2.35
N LEU A 31 -6.94 1.25 -1.70
CA LEU A 31 -7.47 0.84 -0.40
C LEU A 31 -8.11 -0.55 -0.46
N ALA A 32 -8.87 -0.84 -1.51
CA ALA A 32 -9.47 -2.16 -1.71
C ALA A 32 -8.39 -3.25 -1.92
N LEU A 33 -7.35 -2.96 -2.70
CA LEU A 33 -6.22 -3.87 -2.91
C LEU A 33 -5.42 -4.13 -1.63
N GLU A 34 -5.22 -3.09 -0.80
CA GLU A 34 -4.57 -3.21 0.51
C GLU A 34 -5.37 -4.10 1.48
N LYS A 35 -6.70 -3.96 1.48
CA LYS A 35 -7.60 -4.83 2.23
C LYS A 35 -7.55 -6.27 1.71
N GLN A 36 -7.65 -6.47 0.39
CA GLN A 36 -7.56 -7.78 -0.24
C GLN A 36 -6.23 -8.48 0.08
N ARG A 37 -5.12 -7.74 0.03
CA ARG A 37 -3.78 -8.24 0.39
C ARG A 37 -3.73 -8.69 1.85
N SER A 38 -4.18 -7.85 2.78
CA SER A 38 -4.17 -8.16 4.22
C SER A 38 -5.02 -9.39 4.55
N GLU A 39 -6.20 -9.49 3.94
CA GLU A 39 -7.05 -10.67 4.05
C GLU A 39 -6.42 -11.93 3.44
N ALA A 40 -5.75 -11.81 2.31
CA ALA A 40 -5.08 -12.94 1.67
C ALA A 40 -3.88 -13.45 2.49
N ILE A 41 -3.14 -12.55 3.17
CA ILE A 41 -2.13 -12.95 4.17
C ILE A 41 -2.77 -13.72 5.33
N LEU A 42 -3.88 -13.21 5.88
CA LEU A 42 -4.58 -13.84 7.00
C LEU A 42 -5.07 -15.26 6.64
N ARG A 43 -5.62 -15.43 5.44
CA ARG A 43 -6.19 -16.70 4.97
C ARG A 43 -5.17 -17.64 4.29
N ALA A 44 -3.90 -17.23 4.18
CA ALA A 44 -2.91 -17.89 3.35
C ALA A 44 -3.40 -18.15 1.89
N ASP A 45 -4.12 -17.19 1.31
CA ASP A 45 -4.65 -17.25 -0.06
C ASP A 45 -3.53 -17.00 -1.08
N ILE A 46 -2.79 -18.06 -1.40
CA ILE A 46 -1.63 -18.03 -2.30
C ILE A 46 -2.00 -17.55 -3.71
N PRO A 47 -3.11 -18.00 -4.35
CA PRO A 47 -3.51 -17.48 -5.66
C PRO A 47 -3.68 -15.96 -5.67
N THR A 48 -4.38 -15.41 -4.68
CA THR A 48 -4.60 -13.96 -4.58
C THR A 48 -3.27 -13.21 -4.38
N LEU A 49 -2.42 -13.66 -3.46
CA LEU A 49 -1.12 -13.02 -3.21
C LEU A 49 -0.20 -13.12 -4.44
N ARG A 50 -0.25 -14.24 -5.17
CA ARG A 50 0.51 -14.41 -6.41
C ARG A 50 0.09 -13.41 -7.47
N ASN A 51 -1.19 -13.07 -7.55
CA ASN A 51 -1.69 -12.04 -8.46
C ASN A 51 -1.34 -10.62 -7.99
N LEU A 52 -1.48 -10.33 -6.70
CA LEU A 52 -1.28 -8.99 -6.15
C LEU A 52 0.19 -8.56 -6.07
N MET A 53 1.13 -9.50 -5.92
CA MET A 53 2.54 -9.19 -5.78
C MET A 53 3.25 -9.21 -7.12
N ASP A 54 4.14 -8.24 -7.37
CA ASP A 54 5.04 -8.25 -8.52
C ASP A 54 5.98 -9.48 -8.48
N ARG A 55 6.49 -9.90 -9.64
CA ARG A 55 7.48 -10.97 -9.79
C ARG A 55 8.69 -10.78 -8.86
N TYR A 56 9.19 -9.56 -8.73
CA TYR A 56 10.38 -9.22 -7.96
C TYR A 56 10.06 -8.67 -6.57
N TYR A 57 8.86 -8.95 -6.06
CA TYR A 57 8.42 -8.49 -4.76
C TYR A 57 9.42 -8.83 -3.63
N ARG A 58 9.68 -7.81 -2.79
CA ARG A 58 10.53 -7.93 -1.59
C ARG A 58 9.73 -7.61 -0.34
N HIS A 59 9.89 -8.46 0.67
CA HIS A 59 9.26 -8.33 1.97
C HIS A 59 10.33 -8.23 3.05
N VAL A 60 10.48 -7.04 3.62
CA VAL A 60 11.35 -6.80 4.77
C VAL A 60 10.49 -6.88 6.04
N GLU A 61 10.74 -7.89 6.85
CA GLU A 61 10.05 -8.09 8.12
C GLU A 61 10.53 -7.07 9.16
N SER A 62 9.78 -6.92 10.26
CA SER A 62 10.09 -5.96 11.32
C SER A 62 11.46 -6.16 11.99
N ARG A 63 12.05 -7.35 11.89
CA ARG A 63 13.41 -7.68 12.38
C ARG A 63 14.49 -7.60 11.30
N GLY A 64 14.16 -7.06 10.13
CA GLY A 64 15.11 -6.86 9.03
C GLY A 64 15.35 -8.09 8.15
N ARG A 65 14.75 -9.25 8.46
CA ARG A 65 14.83 -10.40 7.56
C ARG A 65 14.10 -10.09 6.26
N VAL A 66 14.76 -10.37 5.14
CA VAL A 66 14.18 -10.17 3.82
C VAL A 66 13.73 -11.49 3.23
N ARG A 67 12.51 -11.51 2.69
CA ARG A 67 11.98 -12.58 1.85
C ARG A 67 11.72 -12.07 0.43
N SER A 68 11.93 -12.94 -0.54
CA SER A 68 11.34 -12.85 -1.88
C SER A 68 9.85 -13.22 -1.86
N LYS A 69 9.15 -12.97 -2.97
CA LYS A 69 7.79 -13.48 -3.20
C LYS A 69 7.68 -14.98 -2.93
N THR A 70 8.54 -15.79 -3.53
CA THR A 70 8.49 -17.24 -3.41
C THR A 70 8.66 -17.68 -1.95
N GLU A 71 9.65 -17.14 -1.24
CA GLU A 71 9.89 -17.49 0.17
C GLU A 71 8.75 -17.08 1.10
N LEU A 72 8.06 -15.97 0.82
CA LEU A 72 6.88 -15.57 1.58
C LEU A 72 5.71 -16.51 1.30
N LEU A 73 5.40 -16.75 0.03
CA LEU A 73 4.28 -17.62 -0.36
C LEU A 73 4.47 -19.04 0.15
N THR A 74 5.67 -19.61 0.06
CA THR A 74 5.98 -20.94 0.58
C THR A 74 5.83 -21.01 2.10
N ALA A 75 6.24 -19.97 2.84
CA ALA A 75 6.08 -19.95 4.30
C ALA A 75 4.61 -19.87 4.74
N LEU A 76 3.77 -19.18 3.99
CA LEU A 76 2.32 -19.14 4.22
C LEU A 76 1.68 -20.48 3.87
N GLU A 77 2.04 -21.06 2.72
CA GLU A 77 1.53 -22.34 2.23
C GLU A 77 1.87 -23.51 3.18
N ARG A 78 3.09 -23.53 3.70
CA ARG A 78 3.56 -24.52 4.69
C ARG A 78 3.08 -24.24 6.12
N GLN A 79 2.40 -23.11 6.33
CA GLN A 79 1.97 -22.64 7.65
C GLN A 79 3.14 -22.37 8.62
N ASP A 80 4.38 -22.20 8.10
CA ASP A 80 5.54 -21.75 8.88
C ASP A 80 5.30 -20.36 9.49
N VAL A 81 4.45 -19.57 8.84
CA VAL A 81 3.90 -18.32 9.37
C VAL A 81 2.39 -18.38 9.25
N ARG A 82 1.69 -18.45 10.39
CA ARG A 82 0.24 -18.45 10.45
C ARG A 82 -0.28 -17.30 11.31
N PHE A 83 -1.13 -16.46 10.72
CA PHE A 83 -1.79 -15.36 11.42
C PHE A 83 -3.18 -15.78 11.87
N VAL A 84 -3.57 -15.40 13.08
CA VAL A 84 -4.94 -15.47 13.59
C VAL A 84 -5.64 -14.12 13.55
N SER A 85 -4.88 -13.03 13.44
CA SER A 85 -5.37 -11.72 13.06
C SER A 85 -4.33 -10.99 12.22
N TYR A 86 -4.79 -10.19 11.25
CA TYR A 86 -3.95 -9.33 10.44
C TYR A 86 -4.82 -8.22 9.82
N GLU A 87 -4.57 -6.98 10.20
CA GLU A 87 -5.37 -5.83 9.76
C GLU A 87 -4.52 -4.55 9.67
N ASN A 88 -4.90 -3.64 8.77
CA ASN A 88 -4.34 -2.29 8.71
C ASN A 88 -5.21 -1.36 9.59
N GLU A 89 -4.64 -0.78 10.64
CA GLU A 89 -5.30 0.23 11.50
C GLU A 89 -5.43 1.58 10.79
N SER A 90 -4.39 1.96 10.05
CA SER A 90 -4.36 3.19 9.28
C SER A 90 -3.71 2.95 7.92
N THR A 91 -4.09 3.78 6.95
CA THR A 91 -3.56 3.74 5.60
C THR A 91 -3.52 5.16 5.05
N GLU A 92 -2.34 5.58 4.62
CA GLU A 92 -2.08 6.85 3.95
C GLU A 92 -1.48 6.53 2.58
N ILE A 93 -1.97 7.20 1.53
CA ILE A 93 -1.58 6.93 0.15
C ILE A 93 -0.92 8.20 -0.42
N GLN A 94 0.29 8.03 -0.95
CA GLN A 94 0.96 9.04 -1.75
C GLN A 94 1.08 8.55 -3.19
N LEU A 95 0.40 9.21 -4.12
CA LEU A 95 0.53 8.95 -5.55
C LEU A 95 1.74 9.68 -6.13
N LEU A 96 2.53 8.96 -6.93
CA LEU A 96 3.73 9.43 -7.62
C LEU A 96 3.63 9.08 -9.12
N ASP A 97 4.53 9.65 -9.92
CA ASP A 97 4.64 9.38 -11.37
C ASP A 97 3.29 9.46 -12.10
N GLY A 98 2.56 10.56 -11.89
CA GLY A 98 1.24 10.77 -12.50
C GLY A 98 0.18 9.73 -12.09
N GLY A 99 0.31 9.10 -10.92
CA GLY A 99 -0.61 8.08 -10.43
C GLY A 99 -0.32 6.66 -10.93
N LYS A 100 0.91 6.39 -11.40
CA LYS A 100 1.38 5.04 -11.75
C LYS A 100 2.13 4.34 -10.63
N VAL A 101 2.57 5.09 -9.63
CA VAL A 101 3.23 4.55 -8.44
C VAL A 101 2.49 5.06 -7.21
N ALA A 102 2.31 4.21 -6.22
CA ALA A 102 1.75 4.58 -4.93
C ALA A 102 2.66 4.11 -3.81
N VAL A 103 3.04 5.02 -2.92
CA VAL A 103 3.65 4.71 -1.64
C VAL A 103 2.53 4.71 -0.62
N ILE A 104 2.28 3.56 0.00
CA ILE A 104 1.24 3.37 0.99
C ILE A 104 1.89 3.10 2.34
N ALA A 105 1.62 3.94 3.31
CA ALA A 105 2.15 3.83 4.65
C ALA A 105 1.03 3.75 5.69
N GLY A 106 1.33 3.21 6.86
CA GLY A 106 0.35 3.18 7.93
C GLY A 106 0.76 2.29 9.09
N VAL A 107 -0.22 1.92 9.90
CA VAL A 107 -0.06 1.02 11.04
C VAL A 107 -0.83 -0.26 10.78
N PHE A 108 -0.26 -1.40 11.16
CA PHE A 108 -0.93 -2.69 11.13
C PHE A 108 -0.87 -3.37 12.50
N ARG A 109 -1.90 -4.16 12.78
CA ARG A 109 -1.96 -5.13 13.87
C ARG A 109 -1.95 -6.52 13.30
N SER A 110 -1.23 -7.40 13.98
CA SER A 110 -1.28 -8.83 13.66
C SER A 110 -1.06 -9.66 14.88
N ARG A 111 -1.47 -10.93 14.81
CA ARG A 111 -1.14 -11.93 15.81
C ARG A 111 -0.89 -13.24 15.09
N GLN A 112 0.25 -13.85 15.36
CA GLN A 112 0.53 -15.21 14.89
C GLN A 112 -0.10 -16.23 15.84
N GLU A 113 -0.40 -17.43 15.34
CA GLU A 113 -0.84 -18.54 16.18
C GLU A 113 0.22 -18.85 17.26
N GLY A 114 -0.20 -18.94 18.53
CA GLY A 114 0.72 -19.04 19.68
C GLY A 114 1.54 -17.77 19.99
N GLY A 115 1.41 -16.71 19.19
CA GLY A 115 2.15 -15.47 19.32
C GLY A 115 1.46 -14.38 20.17
N LYS A 116 2.27 -13.41 20.60
CA LYS A 116 1.76 -12.17 21.20
C LYS A 116 1.20 -11.24 20.11
N PRO A 117 0.23 -10.36 20.44
CA PRO A 117 -0.16 -9.28 19.54
C PRO A 117 1.06 -8.45 19.13
N PHE A 118 1.15 -8.16 17.85
CA PHE A 118 2.19 -7.36 17.23
C PHE A 118 1.57 -6.11 16.60
N ARG A 119 2.23 -4.97 16.80
CA ARG A 119 1.83 -3.70 16.18
C ARG A 119 3.04 -3.09 15.47
N GLY A 120 2.87 -2.74 14.20
CA GLY A 120 3.96 -2.24 13.37
C GLY A 120 3.54 -1.08 12.49
N ARG A 121 4.51 -0.24 12.13
CA ARG A 121 4.40 0.62 10.94
C ARG A 121 4.71 -0.21 9.71
N TYR A 122 4.10 0.14 8.60
CA TYR A 122 4.46 -0.42 7.30
C TYR A 122 4.66 0.68 6.28
N VAL A 123 5.49 0.37 5.28
CA VAL A 123 5.50 1.04 3.99
C VAL A 123 5.38 -0.03 2.92
N ARG A 124 4.52 0.20 1.95
CA ARG A 124 4.33 -0.65 0.77
C ARG A 124 4.39 0.20 -0.48
N VAL A 125 5.03 -0.33 -1.52
CA VAL A 125 5.06 0.30 -2.83
C VAL A 125 4.16 -0.51 -3.75
N TRP A 126 3.27 0.19 -4.44
CA TRP A 126 2.44 -0.36 -5.51
C TRP A 126 2.80 0.33 -6.83
N VAL A 127 2.89 -0.46 -7.89
CA VAL A 127 3.19 0.04 -9.23
C VAL A 127 2.09 -0.44 -10.17
N ARG A 128 1.60 0.45 -11.02
CA ARG A 128 0.60 0.14 -12.03
C ARG A 128 1.30 -0.50 -13.23
N GLU A 129 1.03 -1.78 -13.42
CA GLU A 129 1.47 -2.56 -14.57
C GLU A 129 0.33 -2.69 -15.60
N ALA A 130 0.61 -3.33 -16.74
CA ALA A 130 -0.37 -3.53 -17.80
C ALA A 130 -1.58 -4.36 -17.34
N ASP A 131 -1.38 -5.27 -16.39
CA ASP A 131 -2.41 -6.16 -15.83
C ASP A 131 -2.99 -5.64 -14.50
N GLY A 132 -2.66 -4.40 -14.12
CA GLY A 132 -3.19 -3.72 -12.93
C GLY A 132 -2.11 -3.37 -11.92
N TRP A 133 -2.54 -3.01 -10.71
CA TRP A 133 -1.63 -2.63 -9.63
C TRP A 133 -0.97 -3.85 -9.00
N LYS A 134 0.36 -3.82 -8.86
CA LYS A 134 1.14 -4.83 -8.16
C LYS A 134 1.84 -4.23 -6.95
N ASN A 135 1.79 -4.94 -5.83
CA ASN A 135 2.63 -4.64 -4.68
C ASN A 135 4.05 -5.13 -4.98
N THR A 136 4.99 -4.20 -5.07
CA THR A 136 6.40 -4.47 -5.42
C THR A 136 7.30 -4.53 -4.20
N PHE A 137 6.91 -3.86 -3.11
CA PHE A 137 7.71 -3.81 -1.90
C PHE A 137 6.84 -3.74 -0.65
N HIS A 138 7.34 -4.36 0.42
CA HIS A 138 6.85 -4.20 1.78
C HIS A 138 8.02 -4.06 2.74
N GLN A 139 7.91 -3.14 3.68
CA GLN A 139 8.71 -3.13 4.89
C GLN A 139 7.84 -2.91 6.11
N GLY A 140 8.06 -3.73 7.14
CA GLY A 140 7.50 -3.55 8.47
C GLY A 140 8.52 -2.95 9.43
N THR A 141 8.05 -2.22 10.43
CA THR A 141 8.87 -1.75 11.55
C THR A 141 8.05 -1.88 12.82
N GLU A 142 8.56 -2.58 13.83
CA GLU A 142 7.85 -2.75 15.10
C GLU A 142 7.67 -1.40 15.80
N ILE A 143 6.46 -1.18 16.33
CA ILE A 143 6.20 -0.05 17.23
C ILE A 143 6.47 -0.54 18.65
N ARG A 144 7.69 -0.32 19.14
CA ARG A 144 8.02 -0.56 20.55
C ARG A 144 7.59 0.63 21.41
N PRO A 145 7.11 0.41 22.65
CA PRO A 145 6.91 1.49 23.61
C PRO A 145 8.21 2.26 23.83
N ALA A 146 8.14 3.59 23.93
CA ALA A 146 9.32 4.46 24.10
C ALA A 146 10.14 4.16 25.37
N ASN A 147 9.55 3.42 26.31
CA ASN A 147 10.07 3.14 27.65
C ASN A 147 10.81 1.80 27.72
N GLU A 148 10.87 1.04 26.62
CA GLU A 148 11.63 -0.20 26.56
C GLU A 148 13.12 0.16 26.36
N PRO A 149 14.01 -0.18 27.31
CA PRO A 149 15.42 0.19 27.18
C PRO A 149 15.98 -0.36 25.87
N CYS A 150 16.70 0.47 25.09
CA CYS A 150 17.47 -0.08 23.97
C CYS A 150 18.56 -0.98 24.56
N ASN A 151 18.34 -2.28 24.57
CA ASN A 151 19.42 -3.26 24.68
C ASN A 151 20.11 -3.36 23.32
N CYS A 152 20.74 -2.26 22.95
CA CYS A 152 21.75 -2.20 21.91
C CYS A 152 22.99 -2.92 22.51
N LYS A 153 23.18 -4.21 22.21
CA LYS A 153 24.39 -4.98 22.54
C LYS A 153 25.37 -4.93 21.37
#